data_AF-A0A1G1N4F5-F1
#
_entry.id   AF-A0A1G1N4F5-F1
#
_cell.length_a   1.000
_cell.length_b   1.000
_cell.length_c   1.000
_cell.angle_alpha   90.00
_cell.angle_beta   90.00
_cell.angle_gamma   90.00
#
_symmetry.space_group_name_H-M   'P 1'
#
loop_
_entity.id
_entity.type
_entity.pdbx_description
1 polymer ?
#
loop_
_entity_poly.entity_id
_entity_poly.type
_entity_poly.pdbx_seq_one_letter_code
_entity_poly.pdbx_strand_id
1 'polypeptide(L)'
;MKRQEISLKRAVDFHGHLGPYLVLGLTMGSYALKKLKARAHFGLEVKVWGVKFKPRSCLVDGLQLSTGCTYGKGNIRKYNGRFIKASFLNCDTDKSIELTLRDKIIEKLSLACDDEASEKFARELFKMRAEDIFIVQGNRLRR
;
A
#
# COMPACT_ATOMS: atom_id res chain seq x y z
N MET A 1 -18.96 -13.60 1.07
CA MET A 1 -17.62 -13.77 1.67
C MET A 1 -17.32 -12.55 2.54
N LYS A 2 -17.05 -12.74 3.83
CA LYS A 2 -16.75 -11.64 4.77
C LYS A 2 -15.37 -11.03 4.42
N ARG A 3 -15.31 -9.70 4.34
CA ARG A 3 -14.10 -8.90 4.14
C ARG A 3 -13.14 -9.16 5.30
N GLN A 4 -11.91 -9.61 5.04
CA GLN A 4 -10.87 -9.57 6.07
C GLN A 4 -10.22 -8.18 6.03
N GLU A 5 -10.64 -7.28 6.91
CA GLU A 5 -9.77 -6.17 7.29
C GLU A 5 -8.58 -6.76 8.05
N ILE A 6 -7.36 -6.45 7.61
CA ILE A 6 -6.14 -6.93 8.27
C ILE A 6 -5.90 -6.10 9.51
N SER A 7 -5.81 -6.78 10.65
CA SER A 7 -5.44 -6.13 11.91
C SER A 7 -3.96 -5.75 11.91
N LEU A 8 -3.63 -4.66 12.59
CA LEU A 8 -2.24 -4.27 12.83
C LEU A 8 -1.44 -5.38 13.50
N LYS A 9 -2.06 -6.13 14.43
CA LYS A 9 -1.43 -7.27 15.08
C LYS A 9 -0.91 -8.29 14.04
N ARG A 10 -1.76 -8.73 13.11
CA ARG A 10 -1.36 -9.68 12.07
C ARG A 10 -0.27 -9.13 11.16
N ALA A 11 -0.31 -7.83 10.86
CA ALA A 11 0.72 -7.20 10.05
C ALA A 11 2.08 -7.15 10.77
N VAL A 12 2.07 -6.86 12.08
CA VAL A 12 3.27 -6.91 12.93
C VAL A 12 3.77 -8.34 13.06
N ASP A 13 2.91 -9.32 13.29
CA ASP A 13 3.30 -10.73 13.41
C ASP A 13 3.99 -11.24 12.13
N PHE A 14 3.57 -10.75 10.96
CA PHE A 14 4.19 -11.09 9.67
C PHE A 14 5.50 -10.32 9.42
N HIS A 15 5.52 -9.01 9.69
CA HIS A 15 6.63 -8.13 9.32
C HIS A 15 7.74 -8.03 10.38
N GLY A 16 7.39 -8.26 11.64
CA GLY A 16 8.26 -8.18 12.82
C GLY A 16 8.11 -6.91 13.65
N HIS A 17 7.59 -5.80 13.09
CA HIS A 17 7.36 -4.55 13.82
C HIS A 17 6.31 -3.67 13.12
N LEU A 18 5.85 -2.62 13.80
CA LEU A 18 4.93 -1.64 13.24
C LEU A 18 5.71 -0.43 12.73
N GLY A 19 5.70 -0.21 11.41
CA GLY A 19 6.36 0.93 10.79
C GLY A 19 5.44 1.69 9.84
N PRO A 20 5.72 2.98 9.55
CA PRO A 20 4.83 3.81 8.75
C PRO A 20 4.73 3.28 7.31
N TYR A 21 5.81 2.76 6.73
CA TYR A 21 5.77 2.17 5.39
C TYR A 21 4.91 0.91 5.31
N LEU A 22 4.95 0.04 6.34
CA LEU A 22 4.06 -1.13 6.43
C LEU A 22 2.60 -0.69 6.41
N VAL A 23 2.25 0.30 7.24
CA VAL A 23 0.89 0.85 7.31
C VAL A 23 0.47 1.50 5.99
N LEU A 24 1.35 2.27 5.34
CA LEU A 24 1.06 2.83 4.02
C LEU A 24 0.70 1.74 3.00
N GLY A 25 1.44 0.63 3.00
CA GLY A 25 1.13 -0.52 2.15
C GLY A 25 -0.24 -1.12 2.46
N LEU A 26 -0.58 -1.31 3.74
CA LEU A 26 -1.88 -1.81 4.17
C LEU A 26 -3.03 -0.90 3.73
N THR A 27 -2.87 0.41 3.92
CA THR A 27 -3.89 1.41 3.57
C THR A 27 -4.05 1.53 2.05
N MET A 28 -2.94 1.55 1.30
CA MET A 28 -2.97 1.59 -0.17
C MET A 28 -3.75 0.41 -0.75
N GLY A 29 -3.41 -0.82 -0.35
CA GLY A 29 -4.07 -2.00 -0.91
C GLY A 29 -5.53 -2.12 -0.51
N SER A 30 -5.86 -1.84 0.76
CA SER A 30 -7.25 -1.85 1.24
C SER A 30 -8.11 -0.81 0.52
N TYR A 31 -7.55 0.39 0.30
CA TYR A 31 -8.19 1.45 -0.46
C TYR A 31 -8.43 1.03 -1.92
N ALA A 32 -7.42 0.47 -2.57
CA ALA A 32 -7.50 0.05 -3.96
C ALA A 32 -8.56 -1.04 -4.19
N LEU A 33 -8.59 -2.08 -3.33
CA LEU A 33 -9.62 -3.11 -3.38
C LEU A 33 -11.03 -2.51 -3.27
N LYS A 34 -11.24 -1.57 -2.34
CA LYS A 34 -12.53 -0.88 -2.17
C LYS A 34 -12.89 -0.06 -3.41
N LYS A 35 -11.96 0.73 -3.95
CA LYS A 35 -12.21 1.65 -5.06
C LYS A 35 -12.46 0.91 -6.38
N LEU A 36 -11.71 -0.16 -6.63
CA LEU A 36 -11.82 -0.99 -7.83
C LEU A 36 -12.91 -2.07 -7.75
N LYS A 37 -13.57 -2.22 -6.59
CA LYS A 37 -14.48 -3.33 -6.28
C LYS A 37 -13.83 -4.70 -6.58
N ALA A 38 -12.53 -4.80 -6.39
CA ALA A 38 -11.76 -6.01 -6.67
C ALA A 38 -11.84 -6.99 -5.49
N ARG A 39 -11.69 -8.29 -5.79
CA ARG A 39 -11.55 -9.32 -4.76
C ARG A 39 -10.09 -9.37 -4.31
N ALA A 40 -9.87 -9.56 -3.02
CA ALA A 40 -8.51 -9.84 -2.53
C ALA A 40 -8.02 -11.18 -3.08
N HIS A 41 -6.70 -11.35 -3.16
CA HIS A 41 -5.98 -12.57 -3.52
C HIS A 41 -6.02 -13.02 -4.98
N PHE A 42 -7.00 -12.57 -5.79
CA PHE A 42 -7.19 -12.97 -7.19
C PHE A 42 -7.68 -11.79 -8.04
N GLY A 43 -7.34 -11.77 -9.33
CA GLY A 43 -7.85 -10.77 -10.28
C GLY A 43 -7.31 -9.35 -10.05
N LEU A 44 -6.27 -9.19 -9.24
CA LEU A 44 -5.59 -7.92 -9.02
C LEU A 44 -4.10 -8.05 -9.32
N GLU A 45 -3.57 -7.09 -10.06
CA GLU A 45 -2.13 -6.89 -10.24
C GLU A 45 -1.69 -5.60 -9.56
N VAL A 46 -0.52 -5.65 -8.92
CA VAL A 46 0.09 -4.52 -8.23
C VAL A 46 1.46 -4.23 -8.83
N LYS A 47 1.69 -2.98 -9.20
CA LYS A 47 3.01 -2.46 -9.56
C LYS A 47 3.40 -1.39 -8.58
N VAL A 48 4.61 -1.42 -8.06
CA VAL A 48 5.08 -0.47 -7.05
C VAL A 48 6.46 0.07 -7.40
N TRP A 49 6.63 1.40 -7.28
CA TRP A 49 7.85 2.14 -7.58
C TRP A 49 8.38 2.85 -6.33
N GLY A 50 9.66 3.20 -6.32
CA GLY A 50 10.24 4.03 -5.25
C GLY A 50 10.50 3.31 -3.93
N VAL A 51 10.42 1.98 -3.91
CA VAL A 51 10.51 1.14 -2.71
C VAL A 51 11.69 0.14 -2.77
N LYS A 52 12.81 0.55 -3.39
CA LYS A 52 13.95 -0.35 -3.64
C LYS A 52 14.55 -0.91 -2.35
N PHE A 53 14.86 -0.05 -1.38
CA PHE A 53 15.55 -0.39 -0.13
C PHE A 53 14.71 -0.10 1.12
N LYS A 54 15.12 -0.65 2.26
CA LYS A 54 14.58 -0.27 3.57
C LYS A 54 14.83 1.23 3.85
N PRO A 55 13.95 1.90 4.60
CA PRO A 55 12.70 1.38 5.16
C PRO A 55 11.53 1.33 4.16
N ARG A 56 11.67 1.96 2.98
CA ARG A 56 10.57 2.07 1.98
C ARG A 56 10.06 0.71 1.47
N SER A 57 10.93 -0.29 1.38
CA SER A 57 10.57 -1.64 0.92
C SER A 57 9.56 -2.35 1.82
N CYS A 58 9.43 -1.97 3.10
CA CYS A 58 8.43 -2.53 4.03
C CYS A 58 6.99 -2.28 3.56
N LEU A 59 6.78 -1.27 2.71
CA LEU A 59 5.51 -1.01 2.05
C LEU A 59 5.00 -2.20 1.24
N VAL A 60 5.93 -2.98 0.67
CA VAL A 60 5.57 -4.15 -0.13
C VAL A 60 4.88 -5.22 0.73
N ASP A 61 5.32 -5.44 1.96
CA ASP A 61 4.68 -6.41 2.86
C ASP A 61 3.25 -5.98 3.21
N GLY A 62 3.04 -4.68 3.45
CA GLY A 62 1.71 -4.11 3.64
C GLY A 62 0.80 -4.30 2.41
N LEU A 63 1.34 -4.12 1.21
CA LEU A 63 0.61 -4.40 -0.04
C LEU A 63 0.26 -5.88 -0.16
N GLN A 64 1.20 -6.79 0.12
CA GLN A 64 0.97 -8.23 0.04
C GLN A 64 -0.12 -8.68 1.00
N LEU A 65 -0.08 -8.20 2.24
CA LEU A 65 -1.10 -8.49 3.24
C LEU A 65 -2.46 -7.95 2.80
N SER A 66 -2.54 -6.65 2.47
CA SER A 66 -3.82 -5.98 2.16
C SER A 66 -4.49 -6.42 0.87
N THR A 67 -3.72 -6.73 -0.16
CA THR A 67 -4.26 -7.11 -1.47
C THR A 67 -4.32 -8.60 -1.69
N GLY A 68 -3.45 -9.38 -1.02
CA GLY A 68 -3.20 -10.77 -1.34
C GLY A 68 -2.40 -10.98 -2.63
N CYS A 69 -1.91 -9.91 -3.26
CA CYS A 69 -0.96 -9.96 -4.37
C CYS A 69 0.43 -10.16 -3.81
N THR A 70 1.07 -11.28 -4.13
CA THR A 70 2.32 -11.71 -3.47
C THR A 70 3.39 -12.01 -4.51
N TYR A 71 4.66 -11.96 -4.10
CA TYR A 71 5.75 -12.36 -4.99
C TYR A 71 5.60 -13.79 -5.49
N GLY A 72 5.21 -14.72 -4.60
CA GLY A 72 5.00 -16.12 -4.97
C GLY A 72 3.89 -16.31 -6.02
N LYS A 73 2.85 -15.47 -5.99
CA LYS A 73 1.79 -15.47 -7.02
C LYS A 73 2.19 -14.71 -8.31
N GLY A 74 3.30 -13.97 -8.30
CA GLY A 74 3.78 -13.20 -9.45
C GLY A 74 2.93 -11.97 -9.82
N ASN A 75 1.93 -11.62 -9.01
CA ASN A 75 0.98 -10.53 -9.28
C ASN A 75 1.27 -9.24 -8.48
N ILE A 76 2.45 -9.15 -7.85
CA ILE A 76 3.05 -7.89 -7.39
C ILE A 76 4.46 -7.75 -7.98
N ARG A 77 4.79 -6.56 -8.49
CA ARG A 77 6.10 -6.28 -9.10
C ARG A 77 6.68 -4.96 -8.62
N LYS A 78 7.97 -4.98 -8.24
CA LYS A 78 8.76 -3.78 -7.93
C LYS A 78 9.39 -3.22 -9.18
N TYR A 79 9.39 -1.90 -9.28
CA TYR A 79 10.06 -1.13 -10.31
C TYR A 79 10.93 -0.04 -9.69
N ASN A 80 11.94 0.39 -10.45
CA ASN A 80 12.76 1.54 -10.06
C ASN A 80 11.95 2.83 -10.22
N GLY A 81 12.09 3.74 -9.26
CA GLY A 81 11.46 5.06 -9.31
C GLY A 81 11.99 5.95 -8.21
N ARG A 82 11.89 7.27 -8.40
CA ARG A 82 12.31 8.26 -7.41
C ARG A 82 11.29 8.41 -6.27
N PHE A 83 10.00 8.36 -6.62
CA PHE A 83 8.89 8.57 -5.72
C PHE A 83 8.11 7.28 -5.47
N ILE A 84 7.50 7.18 -4.29
CA ILE A 84 6.62 6.05 -3.96
C ILE A 84 5.33 6.20 -4.77
N LYS A 85 5.07 5.18 -5.58
CA LYS A 85 3.84 5.06 -6.37
C LYS A 85 3.40 3.60 -6.35
N ALA A 86 2.10 3.36 -6.27
CA ALA A 86 1.51 2.04 -6.46
C ALA A 86 0.38 2.10 -7.48
N SER A 87 0.41 1.22 -8.46
CA SER A 87 -0.65 1.05 -9.46
C SER A 87 -1.33 -0.28 -9.21
N PHE A 88 -2.66 -0.25 -9.30
CA PHE A 88 -3.52 -1.39 -9.07
C PHE A 88 -4.40 -1.57 -10.31
N LEU A 89 -4.37 -2.76 -10.88
CA LEU A 89 -5.21 -3.15 -12.03
C LEU A 89 -6.14 -4.26 -11.58
N ASN A 90 -7.45 -4.04 -11.73
CA ASN A 90 -8.44 -5.09 -11.63
C ASN A 90 -8.56 -5.79 -12.98
N CYS A 91 -7.99 -7.00 -13.08
CA CYS A 91 -7.93 -7.81 -14.30
C CYS A 91 -9.31 -8.27 -14.78
N ASP A 92 -10.32 -8.32 -13.90
CA ASP A 92 -11.68 -8.73 -14.27
C ASP A 92 -12.45 -7.60 -14.98
N THR A 93 -12.03 -6.34 -14.78
CA THR A 93 -12.77 -5.15 -15.26
C THR A 93 -11.95 -4.17 -16.08
N ASP A 94 -10.66 -4.42 -16.25
CA ASP A 94 -9.65 -3.54 -16.85
C ASP A 94 -9.61 -2.11 -16.26
N LYS A 95 -10.14 -1.93 -15.05
CA LYS A 95 -10.07 -0.66 -14.32
C LYS A 95 -8.77 -0.59 -13.54
N SER A 96 -8.13 0.57 -13.60
CA SER A 96 -6.91 0.83 -12.86
C SER A 96 -6.97 2.11 -12.06
N ILE A 97 -6.23 2.13 -10.95
CA ILE A 97 -5.94 3.35 -10.21
C ILE A 97 -4.44 3.40 -9.89
N GLU A 98 -3.93 4.60 -9.77
CA GLU A 98 -2.61 4.89 -9.24
C GLU A 98 -2.74 5.71 -7.95
N LEU A 99 -1.92 5.35 -6.96
CA LEU A 99 -1.81 6.02 -5.68
C LEU A 99 -0.39 6.55 -5.51
N THR A 100 -0.27 7.83 -5.20
CA THR A 100 0.98 8.49 -4.80
C THR A 100 0.80 9.15 -3.44
N LEU A 101 1.89 9.36 -2.71
CA LEU A 101 1.86 10.06 -1.41
C LEU A 101 1.68 11.56 -1.62
N ARG A 102 0.91 12.19 -0.74
CA ARG A 102 0.87 13.66 -0.62
C ARG A 102 2.17 14.17 0.02
N ASP A 103 2.60 15.37 -0.37
CA ASP A 103 3.84 15.99 0.12
C ASP A 103 3.89 16.09 1.65
N LYS A 104 2.77 16.45 2.28
CA LYS A 104 2.63 16.52 3.75
C LYS A 104 2.98 15.20 4.46
N ILE A 105 2.71 14.06 3.82
CA ILE A 105 3.05 12.74 4.38
C ILE A 105 4.54 12.45 4.18
N ILE A 106 5.11 12.85 3.04
CA ILE A 106 6.54 12.69 2.76
C ILE A 106 7.37 13.48 3.77
N GLU A 107 6.96 14.72 4.07
CA GLU A 107 7.58 15.55 5.11
C GLU A 107 7.52 14.88 6.48
N LYS A 108 6.33 14.41 6.91
CA LYS A 108 6.19 13.69 8.19
C LYS A 108 7.03 12.41 8.26
N LEU A 109 7.14 11.67 7.16
CA LEU A 109 8.01 10.49 7.09
C LEU A 109 9.48 10.86 7.30
N SER A 110 9.93 12.03 6.83
CA SER A 110 11.31 12.49 7.03
C SER A 110 11.60 12.98 8.45
N LEU A 111 10.55 13.38 9.20
CA LEU A 111 10.67 13.83 10.59
C LEU A 111 10.62 12.69 11.62
N ALA A 112 10.11 11.52 11.22
CA ALA A 112 10.07 10.32 12.07
C ALA A 112 11.44 9.61 12.02
N CYS A 113 12.39 10.09 12.82
CA CYS A 113 13.79 9.65 12.79
C CYS A 113 14.11 8.50 13.74
N ASP A 114 13.31 8.31 14.79
CA ASP A 114 13.48 7.24 15.77
C ASP A 114 12.32 6.22 15.70
N ASP A 115 12.51 5.08 16.37
CA ASP A 115 11.57 3.96 16.34
C ASP A 115 10.22 4.30 17.00
N GLU A 116 10.23 5.09 18.09
CA GLU A 116 9.02 5.48 18.81
C GLU A 116 8.17 6.44 17.99
N ALA A 117 8.78 7.47 17.40
CA ALA A 117 8.16 8.41 16.49
C ALA A 117 7.62 7.71 15.25
N SER A 118 8.37 6.74 14.71
CA SER A 118 7.96 5.92 13.56
C SER A 118 6.73 5.08 13.88
N GLU A 119 6.72 4.39 15.02
CA GLU A 119 5.57 3.59 15.44
C GLU A 119 4.34 4.46 15.72
N LYS A 120 4.52 5.58 16.43
CA LYS A 120 3.44 6.53 16.70
C LYS A 120 2.83 7.04 15.40
N PHE A 121 3.65 7.46 14.45
CA PHE A 121 3.18 7.94 13.16
C PHE A 121 2.50 6.82 12.36
N ALA A 122 2.99 5.58 12.43
CA ALA A 122 2.32 4.43 11.82
C ALA A 122 0.89 4.24 12.36
N ARG A 123 0.69 4.35 13.68
CA ARG A 123 -0.64 4.26 14.31
C ARG A 123 -1.57 5.40 13.89
N GLU A 124 -1.02 6.61 13.74
CA GLU A 124 -1.77 7.75 13.21
C GLU A 124 -2.21 7.51 11.76
N LEU A 125 -1.29 7.07 10.90
CA LEU A 125 -1.58 6.76 9.49
C LEU A 125 -2.67 5.71 9.33
N PHE A 126 -2.71 4.72 10.21
CA PHE A 126 -3.73 3.67 10.17
C PHE A 126 -5.14 4.19 10.48
N LYS A 127 -5.26 5.28 11.26
CA LYS A 127 -6.53 5.92 11.61
C LYS A 127 -6.98 6.98 10.61
N MET A 128 -6.04 7.53 9.83
CA MET A 128 -6.33 8.54 8.81
C MET A 128 -7.11 7.93 7.63
N ARG A 129 -7.91 8.77 6.95
CA ARG A 129 -8.57 8.36 5.71
C ARG A 129 -7.55 8.30 4.57
N ALA A 130 -7.73 7.35 3.68
CA ALA A 130 -6.82 7.16 2.55
C ALA A 130 -6.73 8.41 1.65
N GLU A 131 -7.82 9.16 1.49
CA GLU A 131 -7.86 10.40 0.70
C GLU A 131 -7.00 11.53 1.27
N ASP A 132 -6.76 11.52 2.58
CA ASP A 132 -5.92 12.49 3.28
C ASP A 132 -4.43 12.12 3.19
N ILE A 133 -4.12 10.87 2.84
CA ILE A 133 -2.75 10.33 2.70
C ILE A 133 -2.31 10.33 1.24
N PHE A 134 -3.20 9.92 0.34
CA PHE A 134 -2.88 9.62 -1.06
C PHE A 134 -3.55 10.60 -2.04
N ILE A 135 -2.85 10.83 -3.14
CA ILE A 135 -3.43 11.39 -4.37
C ILE A 135 -3.83 10.20 -5.24
N VAL A 136 -5.08 10.21 -5.71
CA VAL A 136 -5.67 9.11 -6.48
C VAL A 136 -5.86 9.55 -7.92
N GLN A 137 -5.27 8.81 -8.86
CA GLN A 137 -5.45 9.01 -10.29
C GLN A 137 -6.11 7.76 -10.88
N GLY A 138 -7.30 7.91 -11.48
CA GLY A 138 -8.04 6.81 -12.08
C GLY A 138 -7.82 6.78 -13.59
N ASN A 139 -7.37 5.64 -14.12
CA ASN A 139 -7.23 5.44 -15.55
C ASN A 139 -8.10 4.26 -16.00
N ARG A 140 -8.90 4.48 -17.05
CA ARG A 140 -9.46 3.39 -17.86
C ARG A 140 -8.40 3.04 -18.90
N LEU A 141 -7.87 1.82 -18.85
CA LEU A 141 -7.18 1.27 -20.00
C LEU A 141 -8.25 1.10 -21.09
N ARG A 142 -8.31 2.04 -22.04
CA ARG A 142 -8.97 1.78 -23.32
C ARG A 142 -8.05 0.81 -24.07
N ARG A 143 -8.41 -0.47 -24.08
CA ARG A 143 -7.96 -1.36 -25.14
C ARG A 143 -8.70 -1.02 -26.42
#